data_AF-W4RQ18-F1
#
_entry.id   AF-W4RQ18-F1
#
_cell.length_a   1.000
_cell.length_b   1.000
_cell.length_c   1.000
_cell.angle_alpha   90.00
_cell.angle_beta   90.00
_cell.angle_gamma   90.00
#
_symmetry.space_group_name_H-M   'P 1'
#
loop_
_entity.id
_entity.type
_entity.pdbx_description
1 polymer ?
#
loop_
_entity_poly.entity_id
_entity_poly.type
_entity_poly.pdbx_seq_one_letter_code
_entity_poly.pdbx_strand_id
1 'polypeptide(L)'
;MFIFNYIPMYGLIIAFKEYSIIKTISEAPWVGLMQFKEFLQDENFWIVLKNTLGISLIKLIIGFPLPIIFALLLNELTSMKLKKAVQTISYLPHFISWVVLGGILTTWLADIGVLNDILLGLGLISERTNFLASPDNFWLSSFSRIYGKNLDGQQSFILQQLLVFHLSYTSHQRLTEQIASKRCGMSHCRQFARQSQFFSSLL
;
A
#
# COMPACT_ATOMS: atom_id res chain seq x y z
N MET A 1 -21.18 13.46 11.75
CA MET A 1 -21.10 11.98 11.59
C MET A 1 -22.37 11.40 10.96
N PHE A 2 -23.57 11.66 11.52
CA PHE A 2 -24.83 11.13 10.96
C PHE A 2 -25.11 11.56 9.51
N ILE A 3 -24.89 12.83 9.19
CA ILE A 3 -25.19 13.40 7.87
C ILE A 3 -24.33 12.79 6.76
N PHE A 4 -23.05 12.52 7.01
CA PHE A 4 -22.14 12.02 5.97
C PHE A 4 -22.04 10.49 5.91
N ASN A 5 -22.36 9.78 7.00
CA ASN A 5 -22.23 8.32 7.04
C ASN A 5 -23.57 7.59 6.89
N TYR A 6 -24.65 8.09 7.50
CA TYR A 6 -25.95 7.39 7.52
C TYR A 6 -26.88 7.82 6.39
N ILE A 7 -26.84 9.08 5.96
CA ILE A 7 -27.67 9.55 4.83
C ILE A 7 -27.36 8.78 3.53
N PRO A 8 -26.09 8.55 3.15
CA PRO A 8 -25.79 7.77 1.94
C PRO A 8 -26.29 6.32 2.00
N MET A 9 -26.42 5.74 3.20
CA MET A 9 -26.97 4.37 3.35
C MET A 9 -28.44 4.29 2.96
N TYR A 10 -29.21 5.39 3.03
CA TYR A 10 -30.57 5.42 2.50
C TYR A 10 -30.61 5.19 0.98
N GLY A 11 -29.54 5.55 0.27
CA GLY A 11 -29.38 5.31 -1.16
C GLY A 11 -29.32 3.82 -1.54
N LEU A 12 -29.08 2.91 -0.59
CA LEU A 12 -29.09 1.46 -0.85
C LEU A 12 -30.46 0.94 -1.31
N ILE A 13 -31.54 1.67 -0.99
CA ILE A 13 -32.90 1.34 -1.44
C ILE A 13 -33.02 1.35 -2.97
N ILE A 14 -32.20 2.13 -3.66
CA ILE A 14 -32.20 2.21 -5.13
C ILE A 14 -31.89 0.85 -5.76
N ALA A 15 -31.09 0.01 -5.11
CA ALA A 15 -30.77 -1.33 -5.61
C ALA A 15 -31.99 -2.28 -5.69
N PHE A 16 -33.08 -1.95 -4.98
CA PHE A 16 -34.32 -2.74 -4.95
C PHE A 16 -35.45 -2.12 -5.79
N LYS A 17 -35.18 -0.98 -6.44
CA LYS A 17 -36.15 -0.23 -7.24
C LYS A 17 -35.71 -0.16 -8.69
N GLU A 18 -36.68 -0.09 -9.60
CA GLU A 18 -36.40 0.20 -11.02
C GLU A 18 -36.20 1.70 -11.19
N TYR A 19 -35.01 2.16 -10.84
CA TYR A 19 -34.66 3.56 -10.93
C TYR A 19 -34.26 3.92 -12.36
N SER A 20 -34.96 4.90 -12.92
CA SER A 20 -34.60 5.55 -14.17
C SER A 20 -34.22 7.00 -13.88
N ILE A 21 -33.23 7.54 -14.59
CA ILE A 21 -32.75 8.93 -14.45
C ILE A 21 -33.89 9.94 -14.63
N ILE A 22 -34.95 9.55 -15.36
CA ILE A 22 -36.12 10.39 -15.68
C ILE A 22 -37.11 10.46 -14.51
N LYS A 23 -37.13 9.47 -13.60
CA LYS A 23 -38.12 9.35 -12.52
C LYS A 23 -37.51 9.67 -11.15
N THR A 24 -38.33 10.18 -10.23
CA THR A 24 -37.88 10.42 -8.85
C THR A 24 -37.70 9.09 -8.12
N ILE A 25 -36.71 8.99 -7.22
CA ILE A 25 -36.42 7.77 -6.43
C ILE A 25 -37.67 7.30 -5.63
N SER A 26 -38.53 8.24 -5.23
CA SER A 26 -39.81 7.96 -4.57
C SER A 26 -40.83 7.26 -5.49
N GLU A 27 -40.87 7.64 -6.77
CA GLU A 27 -41.83 7.15 -7.79
C GLU A 27 -41.39 5.85 -8.46
N ALA A 28 -40.11 5.49 -8.36
CA ALA A 28 -39.58 4.25 -8.93
C ALA A 28 -40.26 3.02 -8.29
N PRO A 29 -40.79 2.08 -9.11
CA PRO A 29 -41.47 0.89 -8.62
C PRO A 29 -40.48 -0.06 -7.94
N TRP A 30 -40.97 -0.77 -6.93
CA TRP A 30 -40.18 -1.75 -6.19
C TRP A 30 -40.11 -3.06 -6.98
N VAL A 31 -38.90 -3.45 -7.39
CA VAL A 31 -38.65 -4.65 -8.21
C VAL A 31 -37.90 -5.75 -7.45
N GLY A 32 -37.64 -5.54 -6.16
CA GLY A 32 -37.03 -6.54 -5.28
C GLY A 32 -35.63 -6.93 -5.75
N LEU A 33 -35.43 -8.20 -6.12
CA LEU A 33 -34.12 -8.75 -6.49
C LEU A 33 -33.86 -8.81 -8.01
N MET A 34 -34.72 -8.21 -8.83
CA MET A 34 -34.58 -8.25 -10.29
C MET A 34 -33.22 -7.72 -10.76
N GLN A 35 -32.80 -6.56 -10.24
CA GLN A 35 -31.52 -5.92 -10.58
C GLN A 35 -30.31 -6.80 -10.21
N PHE A 36 -30.39 -7.51 -9.07
CA PHE A 36 -29.33 -8.45 -8.67
C PHE A 36 -29.25 -9.66 -9.59
N LYS A 37 -30.39 -10.16 -10.07
CA LYS A 37 -30.43 -11.29 -11.00
C LYS A 37 -29.84 -10.91 -12.35
N GLU A 38 -30.21 -9.75 -12.89
CA GLU A 38 -29.64 -9.22 -14.14
C GLU A 38 -28.13 -9.01 -14.00
N PHE A 39 -27.67 -8.43 -12.88
CA PHE A 39 -26.25 -8.21 -12.63
C PHE A 39 -25.44 -9.51 -12.52
N LEU A 40 -25.97 -10.56 -11.89
CA LEU A 40 -25.29 -11.86 -11.77
C LEU A 40 -25.31 -12.67 -13.08
N GLN A 41 -26.24 -12.36 -13.99
CA GLN A 41 -26.36 -13.00 -15.31
C GLN A 41 -25.47 -12.35 -16.37
N ASP A 42 -24.88 -11.19 -16.09
CA ASP A 42 -23.92 -10.54 -16.97
C ASP A 42 -22.63 -11.38 -17.10
N GLU A 43 -22.20 -11.63 -18.34
CA GLU A 43 -20.96 -12.36 -18.64
C GLU A 43 -19.72 -11.67 -18.06
N ASN A 44 -19.75 -10.34 -17.96
CA ASN A 44 -18.63 -9.55 -17.44
C ASN A 44 -18.49 -9.65 -15.91
N PHE A 45 -19.57 -9.98 -15.20
CA PHE A 45 -19.56 -10.02 -13.73
C PHE A 45 -18.49 -11.00 -13.23
N TRP A 46 -18.46 -12.21 -13.78
CA TRP A 46 -17.51 -13.25 -13.36
C TRP A 46 -16.07 -12.91 -13.72
N ILE A 47 -15.85 -12.22 -14.84
CA ILE A 47 -14.52 -11.75 -15.27
C ILE A 47 -14.00 -10.70 -14.28
N VAL A 48 -14.83 -9.69 -13.98
CA VAL A 48 -14.48 -8.61 -13.05
C VAL A 48 -14.28 -9.15 -11.64
N LEU A 49 -15.12 -10.09 -11.19
CA LEU A 49 -14.99 -10.72 -9.87
C LEU A 49 -13.66 -11.47 -9.75
N LYS A 50 -13.31 -12.31 -10.72
CA LYS A 50 -12.03 -13.04 -10.74
C LYS A 50 -10.84 -12.10 -10.77
N ASN A 51 -10.89 -11.05 -11.59
CA ASN A 51 -9.82 -10.05 -11.67
C ASN A 51 -9.66 -9.29 -10.34
N THR A 52 -10.76 -8.88 -9.72
CA THR A 52 -10.75 -8.17 -8.44
C THR A 52 -10.22 -9.04 -7.31
N LEU A 53 -10.65 -10.30 -7.26
CA LEU A 53 -10.14 -11.28 -6.29
C LEU A 53 -8.66 -11.58 -6.54
N GLY A 54 -8.25 -11.80 -7.78
CA GLY A 54 -6.86 -12.05 -8.14
C GLY A 54 -5.94 -10.88 -7.77
N ILE A 55 -6.35 -9.65 -8.09
CA ILE A 55 -5.64 -8.43 -7.67
C ILE A 55 -5.52 -8.35 -6.15
N SER A 56 -6.61 -8.63 -5.43
CA SER A 56 -6.62 -8.58 -3.96
C SER A 56 -5.73 -9.66 -3.34
N LEU A 57 -5.69 -10.86 -3.92
CA LEU A 57 -4.83 -11.96 -3.48
C LEU A 57 -3.35 -11.66 -3.73
N ILE A 58 -2.98 -11.19 -4.93
CA ILE A 58 -1.60 -10.78 -5.22
C ILE A 58 -1.18 -9.65 -4.27
N LYS A 59 -2.07 -8.67 -4.07
CA LYS A 59 -1.84 -7.58 -3.13
C LYS A 59 -1.60 -8.08 -1.71
N LEU A 60 -2.33 -9.10 -1.26
CA LEU A 60 -2.14 -9.69 0.06
C LEU A 60 -0.83 -10.48 0.15
N ILE A 61 -0.59 -11.37 -0.81
CA ILE A 61 0.58 -12.27 -0.82
C ILE A 61 1.88 -11.50 -0.96
N ILE A 62 1.90 -10.36 -1.65
CA ILE A 62 3.12 -9.56 -1.82
C ILE A 62 3.16 -8.42 -0.81
N GLY A 63 2.03 -7.72 -0.63
CA GLY A 63 1.94 -6.57 0.27
C GLY A 63 2.14 -6.92 1.74
N PHE A 64 1.96 -8.18 2.15
CA PHE A 64 2.21 -8.63 3.51
C PHE A 64 3.69 -9.01 3.79
N PRO A 65 4.34 -9.93 3.05
CA PRO A 65 5.71 -10.34 3.34
C PRO A 65 6.78 -9.34 2.88
N LEU A 66 6.52 -8.56 1.83
CA LEU A 66 7.50 -7.59 1.31
C LEU A 66 7.93 -6.59 2.40
N PRO A 67 6.99 -5.98 3.17
CA PRO A 67 7.27 -5.35 4.45
C PRO A 67 8.26 -6.06 5.38
N ILE A 68 7.96 -7.31 5.72
CA ILE A 68 8.71 -8.07 6.72
C ILE A 68 10.15 -8.27 6.24
N ILE A 69 10.32 -8.63 4.97
CA ILE A 69 11.63 -8.80 4.35
C ILE A 69 12.40 -7.47 4.37
N PHE A 70 11.76 -6.36 3.99
CA PHE A 70 12.41 -5.05 4.00
C PHE A 70 12.81 -4.59 5.42
N ALA A 71 12.02 -4.95 6.45
CA ALA A 71 12.38 -4.70 7.85
C ALA A 71 13.60 -5.48 8.31
N LEU A 72 13.69 -6.75 7.93
CA LEU A 72 14.85 -7.59 8.22
C LEU A 72 16.10 -7.06 7.51
N LEU A 73 15.99 -6.71 6.23
CA LEU A 73 17.08 -6.12 5.45
C LEU A 73 17.59 -4.81 6.09
N LEU A 74 16.68 -3.93 6.52
CA LEU A 74 17.06 -2.69 7.21
C LEU A 74 17.64 -2.92 8.62
N ASN A 75 17.31 -4.04 9.26
CA ASN A 75 17.87 -4.40 10.55
C ASN A 75 19.31 -4.91 10.42
N GLU A 76 19.64 -5.62 9.35
CA GLU A 76 20.98 -6.13 9.06
C GLU A 76 21.98 -5.00 8.68
N LEU A 77 21.48 -3.80 8.36
CA LEU A 77 22.33 -2.65 8.05
C LEU A 77 23.03 -2.11 9.31
N THR A 78 24.32 -2.41 9.45
CA THR A 78 25.17 -1.91 10.55
C THR A 78 25.41 -0.40 10.50
N SER A 79 25.35 0.22 9.32
CA SER A 79 25.67 1.64 9.15
C SER A 79 24.45 2.56 9.33
N MET A 80 24.49 3.41 10.36
CA MET A 80 23.39 4.32 10.71
C MET A 80 23.10 5.36 9.63
N LYS A 81 24.11 5.79 8.86
CA LYS A 81 23.94 6.74 7.75
C LYS A 81 23.14 6.14 6.59
N LEU A 82 23.46 4.89 6.22
CA LEU A 82 22.77 4.17 5.14
C LEU A 82 21.33 3.87 5.53
N LYS A 83 21.10 3.43 6.78
CA LYS A 83 19.76 3.18 7.31
C LYS A 83 18.85 4.41 7.21
N LYS A 84 19.35 5.58 7.62
CA LYS A 84 18.62 6.86 7.49
C LYS A 84 18.39 7.24 6.03
N ALA A 85 19.39 7.08 5.16
CA ALA A 85 19.24 7.40 3.74
C ALA A 85 18.16 6.55 3.07
N VAL A 86 18.16 5.23 3.30
CA VAL A 86 17.15 4.32 2.75
C VAL A 86 15.76 4.67 3.27
N GLN A 87 15.61 4.95 4.57
CA GLN A 87 14.34 5.38 5.14
C GLN A 87 13.81 6.67 4.50
N THR A 88 14.67 7.67 4.30
CA THR A 88 14.28 8.94 3.65
C THR A 88 13.84 8.71 2.21
N ILE A 89 14.59 7.90 1.44
CA ILE A 89 14.25 7.58 0.05
C ILE A 89 12.94 6.78 -0.02
N SER A 90 12.71 5.84 0.90
CA SER A 90 11.47 5.06 0.95
C SER A 90 10.26 5.91 1.35
N TYR A 91 10.43 6.99 2.12
CA TYR A 91 9.34 7.91 2.48
C TYR A 91 9.04 8.92 1.36
N LEU A 92 10.01 9.22 0.50
CA LEU A 92 9.91 10.25 -0.54
C LEU A 92 8.69 10.08 -1.49
N PRO A 93 8.36 8.87 -1.99
CA PRO A 93 7.26 8.67 -2.92
C PRO A 93 5.91 9.10 -2.36
N HIS A 94 5.70 9.03 -1.05
CA HIS A 94 4.46 9.41 -0.41
C HIS A 94 4.15 10.91 -0.53
N PHE A 95 5.19 11.74 -0.68
CA PHE A 95 4.99 13.17 -0.93
C PHE A 95 4.47 13.47 -2.33
N ILE A 96 4.60 12.51 -3.26
CA ILE A 96 4.09 12.64 -4.63
C ILE A 96 2.66 12.07 -4.68
N SER A 97 1.72 12.83 -5.22
CA SER A 97 0.35 12.34 -5.42
C SER A 97 0.33 11.12 -6.35
N TRP A 98 -0.40 10.07 -5.94
CA TRP A 98 -0.64 8.89 -6.76
C TRP A 98 -1.18 9.23 -8.15
N VAL A 99 -2.00 10.28 -8.27
CA VAL A 99 -2.58 10.70 -9.56
C VAL A 99 -1.49 11.22 -10.49
N VAL A 100 -0.52 11.96 -9.96
CA VAL A 100 0.62 12.48 -10.74
C VAL A 100 1.51 11.33 -11.19
N LEU A 101 1.81 10.39 -10.30
CA LEU A 101 2.61 9.21 -10.65
C LEU A 101 1.93 8.34 -11.70
N GLY A 102 0.61 8.12 -11.58
CA GLY A 102 -0.18 7.42 -12.59
C GLY A 102 -0.14 8.11 -13.96
N GLY A 103 -0.17 9.46 -13.98
CA GLY A 103 0.00 10.24 -15.21
C GLY A 103 1.37 10.03 -15.86
N ILE A 104 2.45 10.11 -15.07
CA ILE A 104 3.82 9.88 -15.57
C ILE A 104 3.98 8.46 -16.11
N LEU A 105 3.50 7.45 -15.37
CA LEU A 105 3.55 6.05 -15.80
C LEU A 105 2.75 5.82 -17.08
N THR A 106 1.60 6.48 -17.23
CA THR A 106 0.78 6.42 -18.46
C THR A 106 1.56 6.99 -19.64
N THR A 107 2.23 8.14 -19.47
CA THR A 107 3.09 8.73 -20.50
C THR A 107 4.29 7.84 -20.83
N TRP A 108 4.86 7.15 -19.85
CA TRP A 108 6.00 6.27 -20.07
C TRP A 108 5.62 4.96 -20.76
N LEU A 109 4.44 4.39 -20.44
CA LEU A 109 3.91 3.17 -21.05
C LEU A 109 3.14 3.42 -22.36
N ALA A 110 2.99 4.68 -22.77
CA ALA A 110 2.37 5.04 -24.03
C ALA A 110 3.21 4.57 -25.23
N ASP A 111 2.59 4.60 -26.40
CA ASP A 111 3.13 4.11 -27.68
C ASP A 111 4.44 4.82 -28.04
N ILE A 112 4.52 6.10 -27.68
CA ILE A 112 5.67 7.00 -27.88
C ILE A 112 6.38 7.28 -26.55
N GLY A 113 6.31 6.33 -25.61
CA GLY A 113 6.85 6.46 -24.27
C GLY A 113 8.32 6.07 -24.18
N VAL A 114 9.03 6.66 -23.21
CA VAL A 114 10.46 6.41 -22.94
C VAL A 114 10.76 4.92 -22.73
N LEU A 115 9.82 4.16 -22.15
CA LEU A 115 10.00 2.71 -21.96
C LEU A 115 10.06 1.97 -23.30
N ASN A 116 9.17 2.29 -24.24
CA ASN A 116 9.17 1.68 -25.58
C ASN A 116 10.49 1.96 -26.32
N ASP A 117 11.01 3.19 -26.22
CA ASP A 117 12.28 3.56 -26.84
C ASP A 117 13.49 2.83 -26.22
N ILE A 118 13.49 2.62 -24.90
CA ILE A 118 14.53 1.83 -24.21
C ILE A 118 14.45 0.35 -24.61
N LEU A 119 13.24 -0.21 -24.66
CA LEU A 119 13.01 -1.62 -25.01
C LEU A 119 13.39 -1.93 -26.47
N LEU A 120 13.13 -1.00 -27.38
CA LEU A 120 13.61 -1.04 -28.77
C LEU A 120 15.14 -0.93 -28.83
N GLY A 121 15.74 -0.02 -28.06
CA GLY A 121 17.20 0.14 -28.00
C GLY A 121 17.94 -1.07 -27.45
N LEU A 122 17.29 -1.85 -26.57
CA LEU A 122 17.81 -3.12 -26.04
C LEU A 122 17.48 -4.33 -26.92
N GLY A 123 16.76 -4.15 -28.03
CA GLY A 123 16.40 -5.23 -28.96
C GLY A 123 15.40 -6.26 -28.40
N LEU A 124 14.72 -5.94 -27.30
CA LEU A 124 13.77 -6.84 -26.64
C LEU A 124 12.39 -6.84 -27.31
N ILE A 125 12.08 -5.82 -28.12
CA ILE A 125 10.81 -5.66 -28.84
C ILE A 125 11.09 -5.13 -30.25
N SER A 126 10.39 -5.66 -31.25
CA SER A 126 10.59 -5.30 -32.67
C SER A 126 9.69 -4.14 -33.14
N GLU A 127 8.58 -3.88 -32.44
CA GLU A 127 7.60 -2.83 -32.76
C GLU A 127 7.13 -2.12 -31.48
N ARG A 128 6.73 -0.84 -31.59
CA ARG A 128 6.19 -0.08 -30.46
C ARG A 128 4.85 -0.65 -30.02
N THR A 129 4.80 -1.27 -28.84
CA THR A 129 3.56 -1.84 -28.31
C THR A 129 2.88 -0.89 -27.35
N ASN A 130 1.57 -0.71 -27.53
CA ASN A 130 0.73 0.01 -26.57
C ASN A 130 0.44 -0.89 -25.36
N PHE A 131 1.24 -0.75 -24.30
CA PHE A 131 1.08 -1.54 -23.07
C PHE A 131 -0.24 -1.27 -22.34
N LEU A 132 -0.90 -0.13 -22.61
CA LEU A 132 -2.15 0.26 -21.98
C LEU A 132 -3.38 -0.30 -22.72
N ALA A 133 -3.28 -0.51 -24.04
CA ALA A 133 -4.39 -0.97 -24.88
C ALA A 133 -4.44 -2.50 -25.05
N SER A 134 -3.33 -3.21 -24.82
CA SER A 134 -3.29 -4.67 -24.94
C SER A 134 -3.86 -5.39 -23.71
N PRO A 135 -4.89 -6.25 -23.86
CA PRO A 135 -5.46 -7.04 -22.75
C PRO A 135 -4.44 -7.98 -22.08
N ASP A 136 -3.46 -8.47 -22.84
CA ASP A 136 -2.45 -9.42 -22.34
C ASP A 136 -1.49 -8.77 -21.32
N ASN A 137 -1.29 -7.46 -21.40
CA ASN A 137 -0.45 -6.70 -20.46
C ASN A 137 -1.26 -6.10 -19.29
N PHE A 138 -2.55 -6.44 -19.17
CA PHE A 138 -3.41 -5.95 -18.08
C PHE A 138 -2.87 -6.32 -16.69
N TRP A 139 -2.32 -7.53 -16.54
CA TRP A 139 -1.74 -7.95 -15.27
C TRP A 139 -0.45 -7.20 -14.95
N LEU A 140 0.38 -6.90 -15.95
CA LEU A 140 1.62 -6.14 -15.77
C LEU A 140 1.35 -4.68 -15.39
N SER A 141 0.38 -4.03 -16.05
CA SER A 141 -0.04 -2.66 -15.74
C SER A 141 -0.80 -2.58 -14.40
N SER A 142 -1.58 -3.60 -14.06
CA SER A 142 -2.18 -3.73 -12.74
C SER A 142 -1.11 -3.92 -11.67
N PHE A 143 -0.09 -4.74 -11.93
CA PHE A 143 1.01 -4.98 -11.01
C PHE A 143 1.82 -3.69 -10.76
N SER A 144 2.24 -2.97 -11.79
CA SER A 144 2.96 -1.69 -11.59
C SER A 144 2.12 -0.68 -10.78
N ARG A 145 0.80 -0.62 -11.02
CA ARG A 145 -0.13 0.20 -10.23
C ARG A 145 -0.31 -0.31 -8.79
N ILE A 146 -0.38 -1.63 -8.60
CA ILE A 146 -0.51 -2.26 -7.28
C ILE A 146 0.75 -2.03 -6.46
N TYR A 147 1.94 -2.12 -7.04
CA TYR A 147 3.20 -1.84 -6.36
C TYR A 147 3.30 -0.37 -5.99
N GLY A 148 3.06 0.52 -6.94
CA GLY A 148 3.05 1.95 -6.66
C GLY A 148 2.02 2.36 -5.60
N LYS A 149 0.83 1.74 -5.59
CA LYS A 149 -0.23 2.02 -4.59
C LYS A 149 -0.02 1.27 -3.27
N ASN A 150 0.63 0.11 -3.27
CA ASN A 150 1.08 -0.55 -2.04
C ASN A 150 2.18 0.26 -1.36
N LEU A 151 2.96 1.05 -2.11
CA LEU A 151 3.87 2.03 -1.52
C LEU A 151 3.12 3.09 -0.68
N ASP A 152 1.89 3.48 -1.02
CA ASP A 152 1.07 4.36 -0.15
C ASP A 152 0.53 3.62 1.09
N GLY A 153 0.26 2.31 0.97
CA GLY A 153 -0.02 1.43 2.11
C GLY A 153 1.17 1.25 3.05
N GLN A 154 2.37 1.73 2.67
CA GLN A 154 3.56 1.65 3.52
C GLN A 154 3.48 2.56 4.76
N GLN A 155 2.47 3.42 4.92
CA GLN A 155 2.38 4.24 6.13
C GLN A 155 2.07 3.38 7.37
N SER A 156 1.23 2.34 7.21
CA SER A 156 1.05 1.30 8.23
C SER A 156 2.32 0.46 8.43
N PHE A 157 3.12 0.30 7.37
CA PHE A 157 4.36 -0.45 7.37
C PHE A 157 5.50 0.27 8.11
N ILE A 158 5.71 1.57 7.87
CA ILE A 158 6.71 2.37 8.57
C ILE A 158 6.31 2.52 10.04
N LEU A 159 5.01 2.63 10.35
CA LEU A 159 4.54 2.58 11.74
C LEU A 159 4.81 1.22 12.39
N GLN A 160 4.55 0.09 11.72
CA GLN A 160 4.90 -1.25 12.22
C GLN A 160 6.42 -1.46 12.31
N GLN A 161 7.19 -0.91 11.38
CA GLN A 161 8.65 -1.00 11.34
C GLN A 161 9.29 -0.11 12.39
N LEU A 162 8.74 1.08 12.67
CA LEU A 162 9.12 1.91 13.81
C LEU A 162 8.76 1.21 15.12
N LEU A 163 7.61 0.52 15.20
CA LEU A 163 7.21 -0.28 16.35
C LEU A 163 8.15 -1.47 16.59
N VAL A 164 8.47 -2.24 15.54
CA VAL A 164 9.40 -3.39 15.61
C VAL A 164 10.82 -2.90 15.89
N PHE A 165 11.25 -1.79 15.28
CA PHE A 165 12.57 -1.21 15.53
C PHE A 165 12.67 -0.64 16.95
N HIS A 166 11.61 0.02 17.44
CA HIS A 166 11.52 0.47 18.82
C HIS A 166 11.50 -0.73 19.78
N LEU A 167 10.72 -1.78 19.50
CA LEU A 167 10.69 -3.00 20.32
C LEU A 167 12.04 -3.72 20.35
N SER A 168 12.72 -3.82 19.20
CA SER A 168 14.04 -4.44 19.06
C SER A 168 15.12 -3.62 19.78
N TYR A 169 15.15 -2.30 19.58
CA TYR A 169 16.06 -1.39 20.28
C TYR A 169 15.82 -1.39 21.80
N THR A 170 14.56 -1.34 22.25
CA THR A 170 14.19 -1.45 23.66
C THR A 170 14.53 -2.84 24.23
N SER A 171 14.45 -3.92 23.46
CA SER A 171 14.90 -5.25 23.92
C SER A 171 16.41 -5.36 24.07
N HIS A 172 17.18 -4.80 23.13
CA HIS A 172 18.65 -4.78 23.18
C HIS A 172 19.16 -3.91 24.33
N GLN A 173 18.56 -2.73 24.55
CA GLN A 173 18.86 -1.92 25.73
C GLN A 173 18.54 -2.66 27.04
N ARG A 174 17.36 -3.30 27.14
CA ARG A 174 17.00 -4.07 28.35
C ARG A 174 17.94 -5.24 28.63
N LEU A 175 18.39 -5.97 27.60
CA LEU A 175 19.39 -7.03 27.75
C LEU A 175 20.74 -6.49 28.21
N THR A 176 21.18 -5.36 27.65
CA THR A 176 22.45 -4.72 28.02
C THR A 176 22.40 -4.18 29.45
N GLU A 177 21.27 -3.58 29.85
CA GLU A 177 21.02 -3.13 31.22
C GLU A 177 20.94 -4.30 32.22
N GLN A 178 20.32 -5.43 31.88
CA GLN A 178 20.30 -6.61 32.75
C GLN A 178 21.69 -7.25 32.91
N ILE A 179 22.49 -7.31 31.84
CA ILE A 179 23.87 -7.81 31.90
C ILE A 179 24.76 -6.85 32.71
N ALA A 180 24.59 -5.53 32.54
CA ALA A 180 25.28 -4.52 33.33
C ALA A 180 24.87 -4.55 34.80
N SER A 181 23.58 -4.71 35.11
CA SER A 181 23.04 -4.86 36.47
C SER A 181 23.59 -6.10 37.19
N LYS A 182 23.75 -7.23 36.48
CA LYS A 182 24.37 -8.44 37.05
C LYS A 182 25.89 -8.31 37.27
N ARG A 183 26.55 -7.37 36.60
CA ARG A 183 28.02 -7.20 36.65
C ARG A 183 28.48 -6.01 37.52
N CYS A 184 27.62 -5.01 37.75
CA CYS A 184 27.92 -3.83 38.56
C CYS A 184 27.24 -3.92 39.94
N GLY A 185 28.05 -3.95 41.00
CA GLY A 185 27.56 -3.79 42.37
C GLY A 185 26.81 -2.46 42.56
N MET A 186 25.79 -2.49 43.42
CA MET A 186 24.66 -1.55 43.58
C MET A 186 24.93 -0.03 43.61
N SER A 187 26.17 0.45 43.74
CA SER A 187 26.46 1.88 43.88
C SER A 187 26.60 2.63 42.55
N HIS A 188 27.03 1.97 41.46
CA HIS A 188 27.32 2.68 40.19
C HIS A 188 26.13 2.74 39.20
N CYS A 189 25.06 1.99 39.48
CA CYS A 189 23.93 1.82 38.57
C CYS A 189 23.00 3.06 38.48
N ARG A 190 23.01 3.95 39.48
CA ARG A 190 22.13 5.15 39.50
C ARG A 190 22.52 6.24 38.50
N GLN A 191 23.79 6.28 38.09
CA GLN A 191 24.30 7.35 37.23
C GLN A 191 24.04 7.03 35.75
N PHE A 192 24.03 5.76 35.37
CA PHE A 192 23.74 5.30 34.01
C PHE A 192 22.25 5.42 33.65
N ALA A 193 21.35 5.16 34.60
CA ALA A 193 19.90 5.27 34.39
C ALA A 193 19.41 6.71 34.10
N ARG A 194 20.12 7.74 34.59
CA ARG A 194 19.81 9.14 34.27
C ARG A 194 20.21 9.53 32.85
N GLN A 195 21.20 8.86 32.27
CA GLN A 195 21.67 9.17 30.92
C GLN A 195 20.76 8.57 29.84
N SER A 196 20.13 7.42 30.11
CA SER A 196 19.16 6.82 29.18
C SER A 196 17.82 7.57 29.15
N GLN A 197 17.36 8.12 30.29
CA GLN A 197 16.17 8.98 30.34
C GLN A 197 16.32 10.28 29.55
N PHE A 198 17.53 10.83 29.42
CA PHE A 198 17.74 12.08 28.69
C PHE A 198 17.64 11.90 27.16
N PHE A 199 17.97 10.73 26.64
CA PHE A 199 17.91 10.42 25.21
C PHE A 199 16.49 10.06 24.73
N SER A 200 15.61 9.61 25.64
CA SER A 200 14.19 9.35 25.34
C SER A 200 13.35 10.63 25.26
N SER A 201 13.87 11.77 25.70
CA SER A 201 13.15 13.06 25.74
C SER A 201 13.44 13.95 24.53
N LEU A 202 14.35 13.52 23.64
CA LEU A 202 14.87 14.32 22.52
C LEU A 202 14.51 13.76 21.14
N LEU A 203 13.68 12.71 21.11
CA LEU A 203 13.13 12.03 19.92
C LEU A 203 11.61 11.99 20.06
#